data_AF-A0A0L6W0F2-F1
#
_entry.id   AF-A0A0L6W0F2-F1
#
_cell.length_a   1.000
_cell.length_b   1.000
_cell.length_c   1.000
_cell.angle_alpha   90.00
_cell.angle_beta   90.00
_cell.angle_gamma   90.00
#
_symmetry.space_group_name_H-M   'P 1'
#
loop_
_entity.id
_entity.type
_entity.pdbx_description
1 polymer ?
#
loop_
_entity_poly.entity_id
_entity_poly.type
_entity_poly.pdbx_seq_one_letter_code
_entity_poly.pdbx_strand_id
1 'polypeptide(L)'
;MQLFKIIRNPHFFSLLASPNREIYVEALFVVYRCYKQEFMIKKEELVNMLIATLENRMFELAAEEGEELDDYSLSGRAHWLVRRLLATGWIELDPLVHSVDEYIAVPDYSVKILQVLYEISEDRPKEYNSLVYSTYSNLSKAQEERGDYVAEALMAAYSLTDRLVDSLKSLLNNMRSYYLTLQEQEEVREVLREHFDRYQVLISDKIYHPLKTFDSVPRFRTRILSILRQWLVDGELIEKITAQLVRKGRFADAPPGGTINTTPTSTWLFTVRENCPPGYGWIWMRRREYIKSML
;
A
#
# COMPACT_ATOMS: atom_id res chain seq x y z
N MET A 1 -5.77 5.26 -20.26
CA MET A 1 -6.27 5.73 -18.95
C MET A 1 -5.86 7.19 -18.77
N GLN A 2 -6.74 8.07 -18.29
CA GLN A 2 -6.41 9.49 -18.06
C GLN A 2 -6.81 9.87 -16.62
N LEU A 3 -5.83 9.92 -15.72
CA LEU A 3 -6.01 10.23 -14.29
C LEU A 3 -6.78 11.54 -14.08
N PHE A 4 -6.47 12.57 -14.88
CA PHE A 4 -7.10 13.90 -14.80
C PHE A 4 -8.54 13.97 -15.35
N LYS A 5 -9.09 12.86 -15.88
CA LYS A 5 -10.54 12.74 -16.08
C LYS A 5 -11.28 12.41 -14.78
N ILE A 6 -10.59 11.75 -13.84
CA ILE A 6 -11.12 11.38 -12.52
C ILE A 6 -10.89 12.54 -11.56
N ILE A 7 -9.63 13.00 -11.43
CA ILE A 7 -9.28 14.20 -10.66
C ILE A 7 -9.48 15.42 -11.56
N ARG A 8 -10.70 15.93 -11.60
CA ARG A 8 -11.10 16.99 -12.55
C ARG A 8 -10.53 18.37 -12.21
N ASN A 9 -10.31 18.64 -10.92
CA ASN A 9 -9.83 19.95 -10.48
C ASN A 9 -8.31 20.07 -10.71
N PRO A 10 -7.84 21.01 -11.56
CA PRO A 10 -6.41 21.19 -11.81
C PRO A 10 -5.64 21.69 -10.57
N HIS A 11 -6.33 22.31 -9.63
CA HIS A 11 -5.76 22.81 -8.37
C HIS A 11 -5.84 21.79 -7.23
N PHE A 12 -6.18 20.53 -7.50
CA PHE A 12 -6.32 19.52 -6.45
C PHE A 12 -5.08 19.41 -5.55
N PHE A 13 -3.88 19.36 -6.13
CA PHE A 13 -2.64 19.23 -5.37
C PHE A 13 -2.07 20.55 -4.83
N SER A 14 -2.74 21.69 -5.04
CA SER A 14 -2.20 23.00 -4.63
C SER A 14 -1.98 23.11 -3.13
N LEU A 15 -2.85 22.48 -2.32
CA LEU A 15 -2.72 22.44 -0.86
C LEU A 15 -1.41 21.82 -0.38
N LEU A 16 -0.88 20.83 -1.10
CA LEU A 16 0.35 20.16 -0.73
C LEU A 16 1.60 20.96 -1.12
N ALA A 17 1.44 21.97 -1.99
CA ALA A 17 2.50 22.81 -2.50
C ALA A 17 2.48 24.24 -1.92
N SER A 18 1.47 24.59 -1.12
CA SER A 18 1.30 25.95 -0.59
C SER A 18 2.24 26.24 0.59
N PRO A 19 2.39 27.53 0.97
CA PRO A 19 3.11 27.90 2.19
C PRO A 19 2.49 27.28 3.46
N ASN A 20 1.16 27.16 3.50
CA ASN A 20 0.40 26.59 4.63
C ASN A 20 0.24 25.06 4.57
N ARG A 21 1.03 24.35 3.74
CA ARG A 21 0.89 22.90 3.47
C ARG A 21 0.77 22.02 4.71
N GLU A 22 1.47 22.34 5.79
CA GLU A 22 1.45 21.52 7.01
C GLU A 22 0.09 21.57 7.72
N ILE A 23 -0.55 22.73 7.74
CA ILE A 23 -1.90 22.90 8.32
C ILE A 23 -2.93 22.23 7.43
N TYR A 24 -2.77 22.35 6.10
CA TYR A 24 -3.65 21.69 5.15
C TYR A 24 -3.55 20.16 5.22
N VAL A 25 -2.34 19.60 5.33
CA VAL A 25 -2.15 18.15 5.50
C VAL A 25 -2.81 17.66 6.79
N GLU A 26 -2.67 18.39 7.90
CA GLU A 26 -3.32 17.97 9.14
C GLU A 26 -4.85 18.09 9.07
N ALA A 27 -5.39 19.14 8.44
CA ALA A 27 -6.82 19.24 8.17
C ALA A 27 -7.33 18.09 7.29
N LEU A 28 -6.57 17.70 6.27
CA LEU A 28 -6.85 16.54 5.43
C LEU A 28 -6.83 15.23 6.24
N PHE A 29 -5.95 15.10 7.22
CA PHE A 29 -5.95 13.95 8.14
C PHE A 29 -7.13 13.96 9.12
N VAL A 30 -7.64 15.13 9.51
CA VAL A 30 -8.92 15.22 10.24
C VAL A 30 -10.06 14.68 9.38
N VAL A 31 -10.15 15.11 8.11
CA VAL A 31 -11.14 14.59 7.16
C VAL A 31 -11.02 13.07 7.02
N TYR A 32 -9.80 12.55 6.87
CA TYR A 32 -9.56 11.11 6.75
C TYR A 32 -10.02 10.34 7.99
N ARG A 33 -9.78 10.87 9.21
CA ARG A 33 -10.28 10.27 10.46
C ARG A 33 -11.80 10.26 10.52
N CYS A 34 -12.45 11.38 10.20
CA CYS A 34 -13.91 11.46 10.13
C CYS A 34 -14.49 10.43 9.15
N TYR A 35 -13.90 10.31 7.95
CA TYR A 35 -14.31 9.31 6.95
C TYR A 35 -14.17 7.85 7.43
N LYS A 36 -13.19 7.55 8.29
CA LYS A 36 -13.00 6.20 8.85
C LYS A 36 -13.93 5.89 10.01
N GLN A 37 -14.45 6.90 10.69
CA GLN A 37 -15.27 6.75 11.89
C GLN A 37 -16.77 6.82 11.56
N GLU A 38 -17.16 7.74 10.69
CA GLU A 38 -18.55 8.08 10.41
C GLU A 38 -18.96 7.68 9.00
N PHE A 39 -20.19 7.18 8.86
CA PHE A 39 -20.75 6.81 7.56
C PHE A 39 -21.25 8.04 6.78
N MET A 40 -21.66 9.08 7.50
CA MET A 40 -22.15 10.35 6.99
C MET A 40 -21.50 11.47 7.80
N ILE A 41 -20.85 12.42 7.14
CA ILE A 41 -20.11 13.49 7.83
C ILE A 41 -20.95 14.77 7.73
N LYS A 42 -21.49 15.27 8.85
CA LYS A 42 -22.08 16.61 8.84
C LYS A 42 -20.98 17.65 8.74
N LYS A 43 -21.23 18.74 7.99
CA LYS A 43 -20.27 19.84 7.86
C LYS A 43 -19.91 20.45 9.22
N GLU A 44 -20.89 20.66 10.09
CA GLU A 44 -20.69 21.18 11.45
C GLU A 44 -19.82 20.26 12.31
N GLU A 45 -19.99 18.94 12.19
CA GLU A 45 -19.16 17.96 12.90
C GLU A 45 -17.71 18.02 12.42
N LEU A 46 -17.49 18.13 11.10
CA LEU A 46 -16.16 18.31 10.55
C LEU A 46 -15.50 19.61 11.04
N VAL A 47 -16.25 20.71 11.08
CA VAL A 47 -15.77 22.00 11.61
C VAL A 47 -15.36 21.85 13.08
N ASN A 48 -16.20 21.25 13.92
CA ASN A 48 -15.91 21.04 15.33
C ASN A 48 -14.66 20.16 15.53
N MET A 49 -14.50 19.11 14.72
CA MET A 49 -13.32 18.24 14.75
C MET A 49 -12.06 18.99 14.32
N LEU A 50 -12.14 19.86 13.31
CA LEU A 50 -11.02 20.72 12.89
C LEU A 50 -10.61 21.67 14.02
N ILE A 51 -11.58 22.32 14.68
CA ILE A 51 -11.30 23.22 15.81
C ILE A 51 -10.62 22.44 16.94
N ALA A 52 -11.20 21.31 17.35
CA ALA A 52 -10.68 20.51 18.47
C ALA A 52 -9.28 19.96 18.24
N THR A 53 -8.89 19.70 16.98
CA THR A 53 -7.58 19.11 16.64
C THR A 53 -6.52 20.14 16.26
N LEU A 54 -6.93 21.27 15.65
CA LEU A 54 -6.00 22.26 15.10
C LEU A 54 -5.98 23.58 15.87
N GLU A 55 -6.68 23.69 17.00
CA GLU A 55 -6.87 24.93 17.77
C GLU A 55 -5.66 25.88 17.78
N ASN A 56 -4.48 25.40 18.20
CA ASN A 56 -3.27 26.22 18.27
C ASN A 56 -2.67 26.51 16.88
N ARG A 57 -2.68 25.53 15.99
CA ARG A 57 -2.06 25.62 14.65
C ARG A 57 -2.85 26.50 13.70
N MET A 58 -4.16 26.61 13.89
CA MET A 58 -4.99 27.45 13.05
C MET A 58 -4.58 28.92 13.12
N PHE A 59 -3.99 29.37 14.23
CA PHE A 59 -3.46 30.73 14.37
C PHE A 59 -2.23 31.01 13.49
N GLU A 60 -1.51 29.96 13.08
CA GLU A 60 -0.30 30.04 12.25
C GLU A 60 -0.60 30.17 10.75
N LEU A 61 -1.88 30.06 10.34
CA LEU A 61 -2.31 30.28 8.96
C LEU A 61 -1.89 31.67 8.48
N ALA A 62 -0.99 31.70 7.50
CA ALA A 62 -0.61 32.92 6.81
C ALA A 62 -1.60 33.23 5.69
N ALA A 63 -1.89 34.51 5.46
CA ALA A 63 -2.67 34.93 4.30
C ALA A 63 -1.92 34.56 3.01
N GLU A 64 -2.61 33.87 2.10
CA GLU A 64 -2.09 33.54 0.77
C GLU A 64 -2.42 34.68 -0.22
N GLU A 65 -1.64 34.80 -1.31
CA GLU A 65 -1.84 35.88 -2.29
C GLU A 65 -3.27 35.87 -2.85
N GLY A 66 -4.01 36.97 -2.61
CA GLY A 66 -5.38 37.15 -3.08
C GLY A 66 -6.47 36.61 -2.15
N GLU A 67 -6.15 36.15 -0.94
CA GLU A 67 -7.12 35.72 0.07
C GLU A 67 -7.08 36.58 1.33
N GLU A 68 -8.20 37.19 1.68
CA GLU A 68 -8.39 37.83 2.98
C GLU A 68 -8.92 36.81 3.99
N LEU A 69 -8.27 36.71 5.16
CA LEU A 69 -8.78 35.93 6.28
C LEU A 69 -9.86 36.77 6.98
N ASP A 70 -11.10 36.64 6.52
CA ASP A 70 -12.27 37.44 6.96
C ASP A 70 -12.56 37.39 8.47
N ASP A 71 -12.11 36.34 9.17
CA ASP A 71 -12.37 36.16 10.60
C ASP A 71 -11.15 35.54 11.33
N TYR A 72 -10.70 36.22 12.38
CA TYR A 72 -9.61 35.77 13.25
C TYR A 72 -10.05 34.70 14.27
N SER A 73 -11.35 34.41 14.38
CA SER A 73 -11.88 33.38 15.28
C SER A 73 -11.52 31.96 14.81
N LEU A 74 -11.44 31.02 15.75
CA LEU A 74 -11.24 29.59 15.45
C LEU A 74 -12.34 29.04 14.55
N SER A 75 -13.59 29.42 14.82
CA SER A 75 -14.73 28.99 14.00
C SER A 75 -14.62 29.52 12.57
N GLY A 76 -14.28 30.79 12.40
CA GLY A 76 -14.08 31.41 11.09
C GLY A 76 -12.99 30.72 10.28
N ARG A 77 -11.84 30.45 10.91
CA ARG A 77 -10.72 29.72 10.27
C ARG A 77 -11.08 28.28 9.92
N ALA A 78 -11.89 27.59 10.74
CA ALA A 78 -12.29 26.21 10.46
C ALA A 78 -13.24 26.15 9.27
N HIS A 79 -14.20 27.06 9.23
CA HIS A 79 -15.07 27.22 8.06
C HIS A 79 -14.28 27.60 6.81
N TRP A 80 -13.26 28.46 6.94
CA TRP A 80 -12.38 28.80 5.82
C TRP A 80 -11.60 27.58 5.32
N LEU A 81 -11.04 26.76 6.20
CA LEU A 81 -10.38 25.50 5.82
C LEU A 81 -11.34 24.59 5.06
N VAL A 82 -12.56 24.39 5.56
CA VAL A 82 -13.58 23.58 4.86
C VAL A 82 -13.87 24.14 3.47
N ARG A 83 -14.04 25.46 3.32
CA ARG A 83 -14.23 26.09 2.00
C ARG A 83 -13.05 25.85 1.06
N ARG A 84 -11.82 25.91 1.57
CA ARG A 84 -10.59 25.66 0.81
C ARG A 84 -10.50 24.21 0.36
N LEU A 85 -10.84 23.25 1.22
CA LEU A 85 -10.89 21.82 0.89
C LEU A 85 -11.97 21.52 -0.16
N LEU A 86 -13.13 22.19 -0.09
CA LEU A 86 -14.19 22.12 -1.11
C LEU A 86 -13.71 22.69 -2.45
N ALA A 87 -13.11 23.88 -2.43
CA ALA A 87 -12.65 24.58 -3.65
C ALA A 87 -11.57 23.80 -4.41
N THR A 88 -10.76 23.02 -3.71
CA THR A 88 -9.71 22.17 -4.29
C THR A 88 -10.21 20.77 -4.67
N GLY A 89 -11.41 20.39 -4.24
CA GLY A 89 -12.04 19.10 -4.55
C GLY A 89 -11.54 17.93 -3.71
N TRP A 90 -10.91 18.18 -2.56
CA TRP A 90 -10.60 17.10 -1.61
C TRP A 90 -11.85 16.54 -0.95
N ILE A 91 -12.85 17.40 -0.77
CA ILE A 91 -14.18 17.07 -0.27
C ILE A 91 -15.22 17.73 -1.18
N GLU A 92 -16.44 17.20 -1.16
CA GLU A 92 -17.58 17.69 -1.92
C GLU A 92 -18.78 17.83 -0.97
N LEU A 93 -19.75 18.69 -1.30
CA LEU A 93 -21.04 18.69 -0.61
C LEU A 93 -21.84 17.49 -1.12
N ASP A 94 -22.48 16.73 -0.23
CA ASP A 94 -23.35 15.62 -0.61
C ASP A 94 -24.74 16.15 -1.02
N PRO A 95 -25.11 16.14 -2.31
CA PRO A 95 -26.39 16.65 -2.76
C PRO A 95 -27.53 15.65 -2.57
N LEU A 96 -27.23 14.39 -2.20
CA LEU A 96 -28.20 13.29 -2.11
C LEU A 96 -28.93 13.29 -0.78
N VAL A 97 -28.44 14.03 0.22
CA VAL A 97 -29.08 14.15 1.51
C VAL A 97 -30.08 15.31 1.46
N HIS A 98 -31.36 14.99 1.33
CA HIS A 98 -32.46 15.96 1.43
C HIS A 98 -32.71 16.37 2.89
N SER A 99 -31.71 16.99 3.53
CA SER A 99 -31.76 17.54 4.88
C SER A 99 -31.57 19.06 4.84
N VAL A 100 -31.97 19.73 5.92
CA VAL A 100 -31.60 21.13 6.17
C VAL A 100 -30.11 21.23 6.49
N ASP A 101 -29.54 20.17 7.06
CA ASP A 101 -28.11 20.09 7.39
C ASP A 101 -27.27 19.79 6.13
N GLU A 102 -26.13 20.46 6.00
CA GLU A 102 -25.15 20.19 4.95
C GLU A 102 -24.25 19.00 5.32
N TYR A 103 -24.11 18.07 4.38
CA TYR A 103 -23.26 16.88 4.52
C TYR A 103 -22.04 16.95 3.59
N ILE A 104 -20.94 16.35 4.02
CA ILE A 104 -19.68 16.27 3.30
C ILE A 104 -19.50 14.85 2.74
N ALA A 105 -19.30 14.77 1.43
CA ALA A 105 -18.83 13.58 0.74
C ALA A 105 -17.31 13.66 0.53
N VAL A 106 -16.61 12.55 0.74
CA VAL A 106 -15.18 12.44 0.43
C VAL A 106 -15.03 11.58 -0.83
N PRO A 107 -14.57 12.15 -1.96
CA PRO A 107 -14.42 11.39 -3.19
C PRO A 107 -13.45 10.21 -3.05
N ASP A 108 -13.72 9.09 -3.75
CA ASP A 108 -12.92 7.85 -3.66
C ASP A 108 -11.43 8.08 -4.02
N TYR A 109 -11.15 8.96 -4.99
CA TYR A 109 -9.77 9.32 -5.32
C TYR A 109 -9.08 10.06 -4.16
N SER A 110 -9.79 10.97 -3.48
CA SER A 110 -9.28 11.69 -2.30
C SER A 110 -8.99 10.72 -1.17
N VAL A 111 -9.92 9.80 -0.86
CA VAL A 111 -9.73 8.77 0.18
C VAL A 111 -8.45 7.95 -0.07
N LYS A 112 -8.23 7.50 -1.31
CA LYS A 112 -7.04 6.72 -1.68
C LYS A 112 -5.75 7.49 -1.48
N ILE A 113 -5.73 8.77 -1.86
CA ILE A 113 -4.54 9.62 -1.70
C ILE A 113 -4.31 9.92 -0.21
N LEU A 114 -5.37 10.25 0.54
CA LEU A 114 -5.30 10.48 1.98
C LEU A 114 -4.77 9.27 2.74
N GLN A 115 -5.22 8.07 2.37
CA GLN A 115 -4.70 6.83 2.96
C GLN A 115 -3.19 6.71 2.74
N VAL A 116 -2.70 6.97 1.52
CA VAL A 116 -1.26 6.89 1.22
C VAL A 116 -0.48 7.93 2.02
N LEU A 117 -0.94 9.18 2.05
CA LEU A 117 -0.29 10.25 2.82
C LEU A 117 -0.26 9.94 4.32
N TYR A 118 -1.36 9.40 4.85
CA TYR A 118 -1.47 9.00 6.25
C TYR A 118 -0.52 7.83 6.58
N GLU A 119 -0.47 6.80 5.73
CA GLU A 119 0.46 5.67 5.87
C GLU A 119 1.93 6.11 5.84
N ILE A 120 2.28 7.11 5.01
CA ILE A 120 3.63 7.69 4.97
C ILE A 120 3.93 8.47 6.25
N SER A 121 2.95 9.20 6.79
CA SER A 121 3.14 10.07 7.97
C SER A 121 3.28 9.31 9.28
N GLU A 122 2.61 8.16 9.44
CA GLU A 122 2.61 7.43 10.72
C GLU A 122 3.92 6.67 11.00
N ASP A 123 4.88 6.65 10.06
CA ASP A 123 6.10 5.80 10.08
C ASP A 123 5.81 4.36 10.58
N ARG A 124 4.58 3.89 10.37
CA ARG A 124 4.14 2.62 10.91
C ARG A 124 4.75 1.55 10.02
N PRO A 125 5.59 0.66 10.57
CA PRO A 125 6.09 -0.45 9.78
C PRO A 125 4.87 -1.26 9.36
N LYS A 126 4.66 -1.43 8.05
CA LYS A 126 3.60 -2.30 7.54
C LYS A 126 3.76 -3.64 8.23
N GLU A 127 2.78 -4.02 9.06
CA GLU A 127 2.80 -5.32 9.71
C GLU A 127 2.94 -6.39 8.62
N TYR A 128 3.94 -7.24 8.77
CA TYR A 128 4.20 -8.27 7.79
C TYR A 128 3.02 -9.25 7.76
N ASN A 129 2.33 -9.28 6.62
CA ASN A 129 1.03 -9.92 6.46
C ASN A 129 1.14 -11.41 6.08
N SER A 130 1.91 -12.22 6.83
CA SER A 130 2.00 -13.71 6.70
C SER A 130 1.72 -14.27 5.29
N LEU A 131 2.33 -13.67 4.26
CA LEU A 131 1.86 -13.79 2.88
C LEU A 131 2.07 -15.21 2.35
N VAL A 132 3.15 -15.86 2.80
CA VAL A 132 3.53 -17.20 2.36
C VAL A 132 2.60 -18.25 2.96
N TYR A 133 2.34 -18.16 4.25
CA TYR A 133 1.46 -19.03 5.00
C TYR A 133 0.02 -18.89 4.52
N SER A 134 -0.46 -17.66 4.30
CA SER A 134 -1.80 -17.43 3.74
C SER A 134 -1.94 -18.02 2.33
N THR A 135 -0.91 -17.89 1.49
CA THR A 135 -0.89 -18.54 0.17
C THR A 135 -1.01 -20.05 0.30
N TYR A 136 -0.21 -20.66 1.17
CA TYR A 136 -0.24 -22.10 1.42
C TYR A 136 -1.60 -22.55 1.98
N SER A 137 -2.10 -21.88 3.01
CA SER A 137 -3.36 -22.22 3.68
C SER A 137 -4.55 -22.15 2.74
N ASN A 138 -4.63 -21.11 1.91
CA ASN A 138 -5.71 -20.96 0.91
C ASN A 138 -5.69 -22.11 -0.11
N LEU A 139 -4.50 -22.45 -0.64
CA LEU A 139 -4.35 -23.52 -1.60
C LEU A 139 -4.58 -24.90 -0.99
N SER A 140 -4.08 -25.15 0.22
CA SER A 140 -4.29 -26.41 0.95
C SER A 140 -5.77 -26.65 1.22
N LYS A 141 -6.49 -25.65 1.72
CA LYS A 141 -7.92 -25.75 1.99
C LYS A 141 -8.71 -26.04 0.71
N ALA A 142 -8.42 -25.31 -0.37
CA ALA A 142 -9.05 -25.56 -1.66
C ALA A 142 -8.73 -26.95 -2.23
N GLN A 143 -7.52 -27.47 -1.98
CA GLN A 143 -7.12 -28.81 -2.40
C GLN A 143 -7.85 -29.91 -1.62
N GLU A 144 -8.12 -29.70 -0.33
CA GLU A 144 -8.86 -30.62 0.52
C GLU A 144 -10.36 -30.64 0.17
N GLU A 145 -10.96 -29.46 -0.01
CA GLU A 145 -12.41 -29.34 -0.25
C GLU A 145 -12.79 -29.66 -1.70
N ARG A 146 -11.88 -29.48 -2.67
CA ARG A 146 -12.11 -29.60 -4.14
C ARG A 146 -13.44 -28.96 -4.63
N GLY A 147 -13.91 -27.96 -3.90
CA GLY A 147 -15.25 -27.37 -4.02
C GLY A 147 -15.33 -26.26 -5.06
N ASP A 148 -16.30 -25.36 -4.87
CA ASP A 148 -16.55 -24.25 -5.80
C ASP A 148 -15.59 -23.07 -5.66
N TYR A 149 -14.72 -23.08 -4.65
CA TYR A 149 -13.82 -21.97 -4.31
C TYR A 149 -12.38 -22.13 -4.84
N VAL A 150 -12.12 -23.13 -5.69
CA VAL A 150 -10.76 -23.41 -6.20
C VAL A 150 -10.25 -22.24 -7.05
N ALA A 151 -11.09 -21.63 -7.89
CA ALA A 151 -10.71 -20.45 -8.67
C ALA A 151 -10.38 -19.24 -7.77
N GLU A 152 -11.16 -19.00 -6.71
CA GLU A 152 -10.91 -17.95 -5.73
C GLU A 152 -9.59 -18.15 -5.01
N ALA A 153 -9.31 -19.38 -4.56
CA ALA A 153 -8.08 -19.71 -3.88
C ALA A 153 -6.86 -19.52 -4.79
N LEU A 154 -6.98 -19.87 -6.08
CA LEU A 154 -5.92 -19.64 -7.06
C LEU A 154 -5.67 -18.13 -7.27
N MET A 155 -6.73 -17.34 -7.42
CA MET A 155 -6.61 -15.89 -7.62
C MET A 155 -6.07 -15.19 -6.37
N ALA A 156 -6.52 -15.61 -5.19
CA ALA A 156 -5.98 -15.13 -3.91
C ALA A 156 -4.50 -15.49 -3.76
N ALA A 157 -4.11 -16.73 -4.09
CA ALA A 157 -2.71 -17.14 -4.07
C ALA A 157 -1.85 -16.29 -5.01
N TYR A 158 -2.32 -16.02 -6.23
CA TYR A 158 -1.64 -15.14 -7.17
C TYR A 158 -1.44 -13.73 -6.58
N SER A 159 -2.53 -13.10 -6.11
CA SER A 159 -2.48 -11.76 -5.49
C SER A 159 -1.55 -11.70 -4.26
N LEU A 160 -1.57 -12.73 -3.40
CA LEU A 160 -0.69 -12.83 -2.23
C LEU A 160 0.78 -12.99 -2.64
N THR A 161 1.09 -13.80 -3.66
CA THR A 161 2.47 -13.97 -4.14
C THR A 161 3.02 -12.73 -4.84
N ASP A 162 2.17 -11.97 -5.53
CA ASP A 162 2.55 -10.69 -6.14
C ASP A 162 2.91 -9.66 -5.05
N ARG A 163 2.05 -9.53 -4.02
CA ARG A 163 2.32 -8.72 -2.83
C ARG A 163 3.59 -9.17 -2.08
N LEU A 164 3.87 -10.48 -2.05
CA LEU A 164 5.10 -11.01 -1.44
C LEU A 164 6.33 -10.53 -2.20
N VAL A 165 6.31 -10.56 -3.53
CA VAL A 165 7.41 -10.06 -4.35
C VAL A 165 7.67 -8.58 -4.06
N ASP A 166 6.62 -7.76 -4.00
CA ASP A 166 6.76 -6.33 -3.71
C ASP A 166 7.21 -6.05 -2.27
N SER A 167 6.74 -6.85 -1.30
CA SER A 167 7.24 -6.80 0.08
C SER A 167 8.73 -7.10 0.17
N LEU A 168 9.21 -8.11 -0.56
CA LEU A 168 10.64 -8.46 -0.60
C LEU A 168 11.49 -7.38 -1.28
N LYS A 169 11.00 -6.76 -2.36
CA LYS A 169 11.66 -5.61 -3.00
C LYS A 169 11.74 -4.41 -2.05
N SER A 170 10.63 -4.10 -1.37
CA SER A 170 10.56 -3.02 -0.39
C SER A 170 11.54 -3.26 0.76
N LEU A 171 11.59 -4.47 1.31
CA LEU A 171 12.55 -4.85 2.34
C LEU A 171 14.00 -4.62 1.87
N LEU A 172 14.35 -5.06 0.66
CA LEU A 172 15.68 -4.88 0.10
C LEU A 172 16.04 -3.40 -0.06
N ASN A 173 15.10 -2.59 -0.56
CA ASN A 173 15.29 -1.15 -0.71
C ASN A 173 15.45 -0.47 0.64
N ASN A 174 14.62 -0.79 1.62
CA ASN A 174 14.69 -0.23 2.97
C ASN A 174 16.02 -0.57 3.65
N MET A 175 16.48 -1.82 3.53
CA MET A 175 17.81 -2.22 4.01
C MET A 175 18.90 -1.41 3.33
N ARG A 176 18.84 -1.25 2.00
CA ARG A 176 19.83 -0.46 1.24
C ARG A 176 19.85 1.00 1.68
N SER A 177 18.68 1.65 1.75
CA SER A 177 18.58 3.05 2.17
C SER A 177 19.16 3.24 3.57
N TYR A 178 18.82 2.35 4.50
CA TYR A 178 19.39 2.35 5.83
C TYR A 178 20.93 2.23 5.85
N TYR A 179 21.50 1.31 5.05
CA TYR A 179 22.96 1.19 4.97
C TYR A 179 23.64 2.44 4.42
N LEU A 180 23.02 3.13 3.46
CA LEU A 180 23.53 4.40 2.93
C LEU A 180 23.48 5.49 4.00
N THR A 181 22.36 5.63 4.70
CA THR A 181 22.21 6.58 5.81
C THR A 181 23.28 6.36 6.87
N LEU A 182 23.55 5.11 7.26
CA LEU A 182 24.60 4.78 8.22
C LEU A 182 26.01 5.18 7.76
N GLN A 183 26.29 5.12 6.45
CA GLN A 183 27.60 5.49 5.91
C GLN A 183 27.85 6.99 5.94
N GLU A 184 26.78 7.79 5.95
CA GLU A 184 26.85 9.25 6.02
C GLU A 184 27.00 9.77 7.46
N GLN A 185 26.77 8.93 8.47
CA GLN A 185 26.91 9.31 9.88
C GLN A 185 28.37 9.24 10.33
N GLU A 186 28.91 10.37 10.81
CA GLU A 186 30.28 10.43 11.36
C GLU A 186 30.34 10.01 12.83
N GLU A 187 29.25 10.22 13.60
CA GLU A 187 29.20 9.92 15.03
C GLU A 187 28.68 8.51 15.34
N VAL A 188 29.44 7.77 16.15
CA VAL A 188 29.10 6.41 16.60
C VAL A 188 27.78 6.36 17.37
N ARG A 189 27.44 7.39 18.14
CA ARG A 189 26.18 7.46 18.89
C ARG A 189 24.97 7.44 17.96
N GLU A 190 25.03 8.23 16.89
CA GLU A 190 23.95 8.34 15.91
C GLU A 190 23.81 7.05 15.09
N VAL A 191 24.92 6.41 14.74
CA VAL A 191 24.94 5.07 14.12
C VAL A 191 24.23 4.03 15.00
N LEU A 192 24.54 4.00 16.30
CA LEU A 192 23.92 3.04 17.21
C LEU A 192 22.42 3.32 17.41
N ARG A 193 22.04 4.59 17.54
CA ARG A 193 20.64 5.02 17.66
C ARG A 193 19.82 4.60 16.44
N GLU A 194 20.31 4.91 15.24
CA GLU A 194 19.65 4.54 13.99
C GLU A 194 19.56 3.00 13.84
N HIS A 195 20.55 2.25 14.34
CA HIS A 195 20.51 0.79 14.31
C HIS A 195 19.50 0.15 15.24
N PHE A 196 19.55 0.50 16.52
CA PHE A 196 18.72 -0.17 17.53
C PHE A 196 17.30 0.36 17.54
N ASP A 197 17.11 1.66 17.33
CA ASP A 197 15.78 2.28 17.49
C ASP A 197 14.96 2.22 16.21
N ARG A 198 15.60 2.29 15.03
CA ARG A 198 14.92 2.27 13.73
C ARG A 198 15.06 0.95 13.00
N TYR A 199 16.28 0.52 12.69
CA TYR A 199 16.45 -0.69 11.85
C TYR A 199 15.98 -1.97 12.54
N GLN A 200 16.37 -2.19 13.81
CA GLN A 200 15.98 -3.40 14.50
C GLN A 200 14.45 -3.47 14.66
N VAL A 201 13.83 -2.39 15.13
CA VAL A 201 12.38 -2.35 15.38
C VAL A 201 11.56 -2.38 14.09
N LEU A 202 11.89 -1.54 13.10
CA LEU A 202 11.03 -1.33 11.91
C LEU A 202 11.30 -2.35 10.80
N ILE A 203 12.54 -2.83 10.66
CA ILE A 203 12.96 -3.69 9.55
C ILE A 203 13.23 -5.12 10.02
N SER A 204 14.08 -5.31 11.03
CA SER A 204 14.49 -6.64 11.49
C SER A 204 13.31 -7.40 12.11
N ASP A 205 12.71 -6.86 13.16
CA ASP A 205 11.75 -7.58 13.98
C ASP A 205 10.38 -7.68 13.30
N LYS A 206 9.99 -6.64 12.56
CA LYS A 206 8.65 -6.54 11.94
C LYS A 206 8.55 -7.24 10.59
N ILE A 207 9.62 -7.30 9.79
CA ILE A 207 9.56 -7.80 8.42
C ILE A 207 10.51 -8.98 8.21
N TYR A 208 11.79 -8.83 8.56
CA TYR A 208 12.79 -9.85 8.27
C TYR A 208 12.66 -11.12 9.14
N HIS A 209 12.43 -10.98 10.45
CA HIS A 209 12.32 -12.10 11.37
C HIS A 209 11.11 -13.02 11.05
N PRO A 210 9.89 -12.50 10.77
CA PRO A 210 8.77 -13.30 10.29
C PRO A 210 9.10 -14.15 9.05
N LEU A 211 9.71 -13.52 8.04
CA LEU A 211 10.13 -14.18 6.79
C LEU A 211 11.19 -15.26 7.02
N LYS A 212 12.00 -15.15 8.06
CA LYS A 212 13.03 -16.14 8.38
C LYS A 212 12.49 -17.31 9.22
N THR A 213 11.47 -17.07 10.04
CA THR A 213 11.02 -18.01 11.06
C THR A 213 9.71 -18.70 10.70
N PHE A 214 8.57 -18.10 11.05
CA PHE A 214 7.26 -18.76 10.93
C PHE A 214 6.68 -18.67 9.52
N ASP A 215 6.91 -17.57 8.80
CA ASP A 215 6.42 -17.36 7.42
C ASP A 215 7.50 -17.61 6.36
N SER A 216 8.32 -18.63 6.61
CA SER A 216 9.48 -18.95 5.79
C SER A 216 9.11 -19.38 4.37
N VAL A 217 9.60 -18.62 3.37
CA VAL A 217 9.46 -18.97 1.94
C VAL A 217 9.97 -20.39 1.66
N PRO A 218 11.20 -20.79 2.06
CA PRO A 218 11.67 -22.17 1.89
C PRO A 218 10.75 -23.24 2.47
N ARG A 219 10.13 -22.97 3.63
CA ARG A 219 9.25 -23.92 4.34
C ARG A 219 8.01 -24.27 3.53
N PHE A 220 7.35 -23.28 2.93
CA PHE A 220 6.06 -23.47 2.26
C PHE A 220 6.17 -23.64 0.75
N ARG A 221 7.25 -23.13 0.12
CA ARG A 221 7.44 -23.14 -1.34
C ARG A 221 7.21 -24.53 -1.94
N THR A 222 7.84 -25.56 -1.39
CA THR A 222 7.74 -26.93 -1.94
C THR A 222 6.31 -27.45 -1.88
N ARG A 223 5.57 -27.15 -0.81
CA ARG A 223 4.19 -27.60 -0.63
C ARG A 223 3.23 -26.85 -1.55
N ILE A 224 3.37 -25.52 -1.65
CA ILE A 224 2.61 -24.68 -2.59
C ILE A 224 2.79 -25.20 -4.02
N LEU A 225 4.05 -25.38 -4.46
CA LEU A 225 4.35 -25.88 -5.80
C LEU A 225 3.88 -27.31 -6.03
N SER A 226 3.78 -28.14 -4.99
CA SER A 226 3.22 -29.48 -5.10
C SER A 226 1.73 -29.43 -5.40
N ILE A 227 0.96 -28.60 -4.68
CA ILE A 227 -0.49 -28.44 -4.91
C ILE A 227 -0.74 -27.92 -6.33
N LEU A 228 -0.05 -26.85 -6.72
CA LEU A 228 -0.23 -26.26 -8.05
C LEU A 228 0.14 -27.23 -9.18
N ARG A 229 1.18 -28.06 -8.99
CA ARG A 229 1.54 -29.09 -9.97
C ARG A 229 0.50 -30.20 -10.08
N GLN A 230 -0.13 -30.58 -8.97
CA GLN A 230 -1.25 -31.53 -8.99
C GLN A 230 -2.44 -30.94 -9.75
N TRP A 231 -2.78 -29.67 -9.51
CA TRP A 231 -3.86 -28.98 -10.22
C TRP A 231 -3.59 -28.85 -11.71
N LEU A 232 -2.33 -28.60 -12.10
CA LEU A 232 -1.94 -28.45 -13.50
C LEU A 232 -2.08 -29.75 -14.31
N VAL A 233 -2.00 -30.91 -13.66
CA VAL A 233 -2.14 -32.23 -14.32
C VAL A 233 -3.60 -32.72 -14.28
N ASP A 234 -4.43 -32.17 -13.40
CA ASP A 234 -5.85 -32.50 -13.28
C ASP A 234 -6.67 -31.69 -14.29
N GLY A 235 -6.89 -32.28 -15.47
CA GLY A 235 -7.61 -31.62 -16.57
C GLY A 235 -9.05 -31.23 -16.23
N GLU A 236 -9.76 -32.07 -15.46
CA GLU A 236 -11.13 -31.78 -15.01
C GLU A 236 -11.15 -30.55 -14.08
N LEU A 237 -10.16 -30.44 -13.19
CA LEU A 237 -10.04 -29.29 -12.30
C LEU A 237 -9.74 -28.00 -13.08
N ILE A 238 -8.90 -28.05 -14.12
CA ILE A 238 -8.61 -26.90 -14.98
C ILE A 238 -9.88 -26.42 -15.70
N GLU A 239 -10.67 -27.33 -16.24
CA GLU A 239 -11.95 -27.01 -16.89
C GLU A 239 -12.92 -26.35 -15.88
N LYS A 240 -13.01 -26.91 -14.67
CA LYS A 240 -13.82 -26.35 -13.59
C LYS A 240 -13.37 -24.93 -13.20
N ILE A 241 -12.07 -24.69 -13.01
CA ILE A 241 -11.53 -23.37 -12.71
C ILE A 241 -11.84 -22.39 -13.84
N THR A 242 -11.65 -22.82 -15.09
CA THR A 242 -11.89 -21.99 -16.27
C THR A 242 -13.37 -21.58 -16.34
N ALA A 243 -14.30 -22.52 -16.18
CA ALA A 243 -15.72 -22.25 -16.16
C ALA A 243 -16.12 -21.27 -15.04
N GLN A 244 -15.53 -21.41 -13.85
CA GLN A 244 -15.76 -20.49 -12.72
C GLN A 244 -15.27 -19.07 -13.01
N LEU A 245 -14.09 -18.92 -13.64
CA LEU A 245 -13.52 -17.62 -13.98
C LEU A 245 -14.31 -16.91 -15.10
N VAL A 246 -14.79 -17.66 -16.10
CA VAL A 246 -15.65 -17.13 -17.17
C VAL A 246 -17.01 -16.68 -16.61
N ARG A 247 -17.66 -17.50 -15.77
CA ARG A 247 -18.95 -17.13 -15.12
C ARG A 247 -18.86 -15.81 -14.33
N LYS A 248 -17.69 -15.50 -13.78
CA LYS A 248 -17.44 -14.26 -13.02
C LYS A 248 -17.08 -13.05 -13.88
N GLY A 249 -17.14 -13.17 -15.20
CA GLY A 249 -16.81 -12.10 -16.14
C GLY A 249 -15.35 -11.66 -16.09
N ARG A 250 -14.45 -12.52 -15.57
CA ARG A 250 -13.02 -12.21 -15.41
C ARG A 250 -12.23 -12.41 -16.72
N PHE A 251 -12.73 -13.25 -17.61
CA PHE A 251 -12.22 -13.46 -18.96
C PHE A 251 -13.39 -13.47 -19.94
N ALA A 252 -13.22 -12.86 -21.13
CA ALA A 252 -14.14 -13.06 -22.25
C ALA A 252 -14.03 -14.51 -22.74
N ASP A 253 -15.14 -15.09 -23.21
CA ASP A 253 -15.26 -16.50 -23.63
C ASP A 253 -13.98 -17.00 -24.34
N ALA A 254 -13.25 -17.91 -23.69
CA ALA A 254 -12.11 -18.56 -24.31
C ALA A 254 -12.63 -19.50 -25.42
N PRO A 255 -12.09 -19.44 -26.66
CA PRO A 255 -12.52 -20.37 -27.70
C PRO A 255 -12.20 -21.81 -27.28
N PRO A 256 -13.12 -22.77 -27.51
CA PRO A 256 -12.91 -24.16 -27.14
C PRO A 256 -11.75 -24.73 -27.98
N GLY A 257 -10.63 -25.07 -27.33
CA GLY A 257 -9.51 -25.78 -27.95
C GLY A 257 -8.21 -24.97 -28.18
N GLY A 258 -8.03 -23.82 -27.53
CA GLY A 258 -6.77 -23.06 -27.63
C GLY A 258 -5.61 -23.71 -26.85
N THR A 259 -4.65 -24.29 -27.55
CA THR A 259 -3.36 -24.73 -27.01
C THR A 259 -2.72 -23.62 -26.15
N ILE A 260 -2.37 -23.96 -24.91
CA ILE A 260 -1.57 -23.11 -24.03
C ILE A 260 -0.23 -22.87 -24.73
N ASN A 261 -0.07 -21.69 -25.34
CA ASN A 261 1.22 -21.24 -25.86
C ASN A 261 2.16 -21.06 -24.66
N THR A 262 3.02 -22.06 -24.44
CA THR A 262 4.17 -22.00 -23.55
C THR A 262 5.24 -21.13 -24.18
N THR A 263 5.00 -19.82 -24.29
CA THR A 263 6.10 -18.86 -24.49
C THR A 263 6.72 -18.50 -23.14
N PRO A 264 8.04 -18.61 -23.00
CA PRO A 264 8.66 -18.86 -21.71
C PRO A 264 8.93 -17.57 -20.93
N THR A 265 8.50 -17.55 -19.68
CA THR A 265 8.95 -16.67 -18.59
C THR A 265 10.43 -16.90 -18.20
N SER A 266 11.26 -17.46 -19.09
CA SER A 266 12.68 -17.73 -18.82
C SER A 266 13.61 -16.54 -19.13
N THR A 267 13.15 -15.50 -19.83
CA THR A 267 14.02 -14.37 -20.21
C THR A 267 14.28 -13.39 -19.05
N TRP A 268 13.48 -13.38 -17.99
CA TRP A 268 13.66 -12.45 -16.86
C TRP A 268 14.65 -12.91 -15.79
N LEU A 269 15.01 -14.21 -15.77
CA LEU A 269 16.02 -14.74 -14.84
C LEU A 269 17.46 -14.60 -15.37
N PHE A 270 17.66 -14.33 -16.66
CA PHE A 270 19.00 -14.18 -17.25
C PHE A 270 19.51 -12.73 -17.27
N THR A 271 18.64 -11.73 -17.31
CA THR A 271 19.06 -10.31 -17.39
C THR A 271 19.66 -9.75 -16.09
N VAL A 272 19.49 -10.43 -14.96
CA VAL A 272 20.12 -10.05 -13.67
C VAL A 272 21.55 -10.59 -13.55
N ARG A 273 21.97 -11.49 -14.44
CA ARG A 273 23.26 -12.18 -14.35
C ARG A 273 24.42 -11.44 -15.04
N GLU A 274 24.16 -10.56 -15.99
CA GLU A 274 25.22 -10.03 -16.89
C GLU A 274 25.56 -8.55 -16.72
N ASN A 275 24.82 -7.76 -15.94
CA ASN A 275 25.05 -6.30 -15.79
C ASN A 275 25.63 -5.86 -14.43
N CYS A 276 26.48 -6.67 -13.79
CA CYS A 276 27.18 -6.26 -12.57
C CYS A 276 28.59 -5.72 -12.88
N PRO A 277 28.94 -4.47 -12.53
CA PRO A 277 30.24 -3.88 -12.83
C PRO A 277 31.42 -4.63 -12.17
N PRO A 278 32.57 -4.76 -12.84
CA PRO A 278 33.74 -5.46 -12.32
C PRO A 278 34.38 -4.65 -11.18
N GLY A 279 34.14 -5.09 -9.94
CA GLY A 279 34.65 -4.46 -8.72
C GLY A 279 34.00 -5.01 -7.44
N TYR A 280 32.77 -5.52 -7.56
CA TYR A 280 31.99 -6.10 -6.44
C TYR A 280 32.08 -7.64 -6.34
N GLY A 281 33.15 -8.25 -6.87
CA GLY A 281 33.37 -9.71 -6.85
C GLY A 281 33.62 -10.30 -5.45
N TRP A 282 34.06 -9.47 -4.49
CA TRP A 282 34.44 -9.91 -3.14
C TRP A 282 33.23 -10.16 -2.22
N ILE A 283 32.09 -9.50 -2.47
CA ILE A 283 30.87 -9.63 -1.65
C ILE A 283 30.13 -10.95 -1.94
N TRP A 284 30.34 -11.54 -3.12
CA TRP A 284 29.74 -12.83 -3.48
C TRP A 284 30.57 -14.06 -3.06
N MET A 285 31.89 -13.94 -2.90
CA MET A 285 32.73 -15.08 -2.52
C MET A 285 32.46 -15.61 -1.09
N ARG A 286 31.95 -14.78 -0.17
CA ARG A 286 31.48 -15.25 1.15
C ARG A 286 30.06 -15.85 1.14
N ARG A 287 29.33 -15.78 0.02
CA ARG A 287 27.93 -16.21 -0.10
C ARG A 287 27.74 -17.70 -0.39
N ARG A 288 28.81 -18.44 -0.73
CA ARG A 288 28.75 -19.90 -0.95
C ARG A 288 28.94 -20.71 0.34
N GLU A 289 29.71 -20.19 1.29
CA GLU A 289 30.01 -20.86 2.57
C GLU A 289 28.85 -20.74 3.56
N TYR A 290 28.18 -19.58 3.64
CA TYR A 290 27.08 -19.35 4.59
C TYR A 290 25.75 -20.04 4.25
N ILE A 291 25.52 -20.38 2.98
CA ILE A 291 24.33 -21.14 2.56
C ILE A 291 24.61 -22.65 2.63
N LYS A 292 25.87 -23.08 2.51
CA LYS A 292 26.26 -24.48 2.75
C LYS A 292 26.27 -24.84 4.23
N SER A 293 26.43 -23.88 5.14
CA SER A 293 26.34 -24.12 6.60
C SER A 293 24.90 -24.10 7.15
N MET A 294 23.89 -23.94 6.28
CA MET A 294 22.45 -23.97 6.64
C MET A 294 21.65 -25.00 5.81
N LEU A 295 22.33 -25.89 5.11
CA LEU A 295 21.82 -27.17 4.59
C LEU A 295 22.33 -28.30 5.48
#